data_AF-A0A5C6A2N2-F1
#
_entry.id   AF-A0A5C6A2N2-F1
#
_cell.length_a   1.000
_cell.length_b   1.000
_cell.length_c   1.000
_cell.angle_alpha   90.00
_cell.angle_beta   90.00
_cell.angle_gamma   90.00
#
_symmetry.space_group_name_H-M   'P 1'
#
loop_
_entity.id
_entity.type
_entity.pdbx_description
1 polymer ?
#
loop_
_entity_poly.entity_id
_entity_poly.type
_entity_poly.pdbx_seq_one_letter_code
_entity_poly.pdbx_strand_id
1 'polypeptide(L)'
;MTTRRLIDRTFFCLVTLGVLAAGAIALSQGRPPRQHTATAARPLRLVPANQPPPAENRVTLEAQHGHRHVESNAVPQHPVGRFPNWGNPHAIAEQRHRFNLPLEPQPADKVTPLHLASRRGPPNLPFGVAVNGVMFDPGTAEFWRGDRTLGWNYEALGGAAPLGVDENFAHVQPGGQYHYHGLPTGLLKRLGQSPQKHSPLVGWAADGFPIYAQYGYGDPEDPDSTIIELRSSYRLKPGVRPGGDDAPDGAYDGAFVQDYEYVAGRGDLDECNGRHAVTPEFPQGTYAYFLTSEWPVIPRAFRGAPVRLR
;
A
#
# COMPACT_ATOMS: atom_id res chain seq x y z
N MET A 1 -35.64 -37.29 -86.48
CA MET A 1 -36.26 -35.97 -86.22
C MET A 1 -36.51 -35.83 -84.73
N THR A 2 -35.97 -34.75 -84.14
CA THR A 2 -36.41 -34.08 -82.90
C THR A 2 -36.47 -34.86 -81.57
N THR A 3 -35.37 -34.73 -80.81
CA THR A 3 -35.27 -34.33 -79.37
C THR A 3 -36.42 -34.62 -78.40
N ARG A 4 -36.12 -35.28 -77.27
CA ARG A 4 -35.94 -34.65 -75.93
C ARG A 4 -35.60 -35.69 -74.84
N ARG A 5 -34.83 -35.22 -73.85
CA ARG A 5 -34.33 -35.93 -72.67
C ARG A 5 -35.44 -36.20 -71.63
N LEU A 6 -35.38 -37.36 -70.97
CA LEU A 6 -35.86 -37.62 -69.59
C LEU A 6 -34.70 -38.31 -68.83
N ILE A 7 -34.22 -37.73 -67.74
CA ILE A 7 -34.43 -38.19 -66.33
C ILE A 7 -33.94 -39.63 -66.11
N ASP A 8 -32.81 -39.80 -65.40
CA ASP A 8 -32.88 -40.45 -64.09
C ASP A 8 -31.68 -40.10 -63.20
N ARG A 9 -31.96 -40.06 -61.90
CA ARG A 9 -31.10 -39.65 -60.79
C ARG A 9 -30.43 -40.89 -60.22
N THR A 10 -29.16 -40.80 -59.85
CA THR A 10 -28.57 -41.75 -58.90
C THR A 10 -27.75 -40.99 -57.87
N PHE A 11 -28.07 -41.31 -56.62
CA PHE A 11 -27.56 -40.81 -55.36
C PHE A 11 -26.03 -40.80 -55.25
N PHE A 12 -25.48 -39.75 -54.64
CA PHE A 12 -24.37 -39.92 -53.71
C PHE A 12 -24.45 -38.88 -52.58
N CYS A 13 -24.45 -39.38 -51.35
CA CYS A 13 -24.47 -38.62 -50.10
C CYS A 13 -23.14 -37.89 -49.89
N LEU A 14 -23.22 -36.61 -49.55
CA LEU A 14 -22.16 -35.87 -48.87
C LEU A 14 -22.81 -35.04 -47.76
N VAL A 15 -22.72 -35.55 -46.53
CA VAL A 15 -23.09 -34.81 -45.32
C VAL A 15 -21.87 -34.01 -44.89
N THR A 16 -21.88 -32.71 -45.16
CA THR A 16 -21.00 -31.74 -44.50
C THR A 16 -21.78 -31.07 -43.37
N LEU A 17 -21.54 -31.51 -42.13
CA LEU A 17 -21.97 -30.78 -40.94
C LEU A 17 -20.97 -29.63 -40.70
N GLY A 18 -21.38 -28.40 -41.01
CA GLY A 18 -20.67 -27.20 -40.58
C GLY A 18 -20.98 -26.92 -39.11
N VAL A 19 -19.99 -27.08 -38.23
CA VAL A 19 -20.06 -26.62 -36.84
C VAL A 19 -19.69 -25.14 -36.82
N LEU A 20 -20.68 -24.26 -36.69
CA LEU A 20 -20.47 -22.86 -36.32
C LEU A 20 -20.12 -22.80 -34.83
N ALA A 21 -18.82 -22.77 -34.53
CA ALA A 21 -18.34 -22.45 -33.20
C ALA A 21 -18.48 -20.94 -32.96
N ALA A 22 -19.60 -20.53 -32.39
CA ALA A 22 -19.75 -19.19 -31.82
C ALA A 22 -18.96 -19.14 -30.50
N GLY A 23 -17.69 -18.77 -30.57
CA GLY A 23 -16.86 -18.50 -29.41
C GLY A 23 -17.35 -17.23 -28.71
N ALA A 24 -17.97 -17.38 -27.54
CA ALA A 24 -18.22 -16.26 -26.64
C ALA A 24 -16.89 -15.82 -26.04
N ILE A 25 -16.32 -14.73 -26.57
CA ILE A 25 -15.22 -14.03 -25.92
C ILE A 25 -15.82 -13.29 -24.73
N ALA A 26 -15.77 -13.91 -23.55
CA ALA A 26 -16.04 -13.23 -22.30
C ALA A 26 -14.89 -12.25 -22.04
N LEU A 27 -15.04 -11.00 -22.48
CA LEU A 27 -14.19 -9.91 -22.00
C LEU A 27 -14.39 -9.80 -20.49
N SER A 28 -13.34 -10.06 -19.71
CA SER A 28 -13.34 -9.81 -18.27
C SER A 28 -13.43 -8.30 -18.03
N GLN A 29 -14.63 -7.75 -18.07
CA GLN A 29 -14.91 -6.39 -17.59
C GLN A 29 -14.68 -6.44 -16.08
N GLY A 30 -13.54 -5.91 -15.62
CA GLY A 30 -13.27 -5.76 -14.19
C GLY A 30 -14.41 -5.01 -13.50
N ARG A 31 -14.64 -5.25 -12.21
CA ARG A 31 -15.63 -4.50 -11.44
C ARG A 31 -15.36 -2.99 -11.57
N PRO A 32 -16.40 -2.16 -11.80
CA PRO A 32 -16.22 -0.71 -11.84
C PRO A 32 -15.63 -0.22 -10.51
N PRO A 33 -14.74 0.79 -10.53
CA PRO A 33 -14.17 1.36 -9.32
C PRO A 33 -15.28 1.89 -8.40
N ARG A 34 -15.06 1.84 -7.09
CA ARG A 34 -15.95 2.50 -6.14
C ARG A 34 -15.95 4.00 -6.43
N GLN A 35 -17.13 4.61 -6.36
CA GLN A 35 -17.28 6.04 -6.56
C GLN A 35 -17.54 6.71 -5.21
N HIS A 36 -16.68 7.67 -4.88
CA HIS A 36 -16.76 8.46 -3.66
C HIS A 36 -16.82 9.94 -4.03
N THR A 37 -17.75 10.69 -3.44
CA THR A 37 -17.92 12.13 -3.73
C THR A 37 -17.60 13.03 -2.54
N ALA A 38 -17.32 12.45 -1.37
CA ALA A 38 -16.95 13.21 -0.18
C ALA A 38 -15.67 14.02 -0.42
N THR A 39 -15.68 15.29 -0.06
CA THR A 39 -14.53 16.18 -0.27
C THR A 39 -13.86 16.60 1.02
N ALA A 40 -14.48 16.38 2.18
CA ALA A 40 -13.92 16.76 3.48
C ALA A 40 -13.33 15.56 4.23
N ALA A 41 -12.20 15.77 4.89
CA ALA A 41 -11.61 14.85 5.83
C ALA A 41 -12.55 14.64 7.02
N ARG A 42 -12.47 13.47 7.65
CA ARG A 42 -13.30 13.12 8.81
C ARG A 42 -12.48 12.35 9.83
N PRO A 43 -12.81 12.48 11.14
CA PRO A 43 -12.24 11.60 12.14
C PRO A 43 -12.44 10.13 11.78
N LEU A 44 -11.40 9.32 11.94
CA LEU A 44 -11.50 7.88 11.74
C LEU A 44 -12.36 7.25 12.83
N ARG A 45 -13.26 6.36 12.42
CA ARG A 45 -13.97 5.46 13.34
C ARG A 45 -13.33 4.08 13.26
N LEU A 46 -12.30 3.87 14.09
CA LEU A 46 -11.54 2.64 14.13
C LEU A 46 -12.40 1.47 14.64
N VAL A 47 -12.25 0.31 14.00
CA VAL A 47 -12.84 -0.94 14.49
C VAL A 47 -11.96 -1.49 15.62
N PRO A 48 -12.52 -1.81 16.80
CA PRO A 48 -11.73 -2.37 17.91
C PRO A 48 -10.94 -3.61 17.50
N ALA A 49 -9.65 -3.64 17.78
CA ALA A 49 -8.76 -4.74 17.44
C ALA A 49 -8.72 -5.77 18.58
N ASN A 50 -9.80 -6.55 18.71
CA ASN A 50 -10.00 -7.51 19.80
C ASN A 50 -10.33 -8.93 19.33
N GLN A 51 -10.21 -9.21 18.03
CA GLN A 51 -10.40 -10.55 17.47
C GLN A 51 -9.05 -11.24 17.29
N PRO A 52 -8.94 -12.55 17.53
CA PRO A 52 -7.76 -13.29 17.12
C PRO A 52 -7.66 -13.31 15.57
N PRO A 53 -6.45 -13.30 15.00
CA PRO A 53 -6.25 -13.57 13.58
C PRO A 53 -6.82 -14.95 13.19
N PRO A 54 -7.28 -15.15 11.94
CA PRO A 54 -7.91 -16.40 11.51
C PRO A 54 -6.93 -17.57 11.33
N ALA A 55 -5.62 -17.32 11.42
CA ALA A 55 -4.57 -18.31 11.31
C ALA A 55 -3.35 -17.86 12.13
N GLU A 56 -2.43 -18.78 12.41
CA GLU A 56 -1.15 -18.43 13.02
C GLU A 56 -0.27 -17.63 12.04
N ASN A 57 0.49 -16.68 12.57
CA ASN A 57 1.46 -15.94 11.78
C ASN A 57 2.59 -16.87 11.33
N ARG A 58 2.92 -16.84 10.03
CA ARG A 58 4.13 -17.47 9.48
C ARG A 58 4.89 -16.45 8.65
N VAL A 59 6.12 -16.18 9.07
CA VAL A 59 7.04 -15.28 8.38
C VAL A 59 8.47 -15.76 8.55
N THR A 60 9.24 -15.70 7.48
CA THR A 60 10.67 -15.95 7.45
C THR A 60 11.35 -14.75 6.78
N LEU A 61 12.42 -14.26 7.40
CA LEU A 61 13.24 -13.13 6.94
C LEU A 61 14.71 -13.55 7.01
N GLU A 62 15.20 -14.22 5.97
CA GLU A 62 16.54 -14.82 5.97
C GLU A 62 17.52 -14.02 5.13
N ALA A 63 18.64 -13.62 5.73
CA ALA A 63 19.75 -13.00 5.00
C ALA A 63 20.67 -14.09 4.43
N GLN A 64 20.73 -14.20 3.11
CA GLN A 64 21.63 -15.11 2.41
C GLN A 64 21.90 -14.60 0.99
N HIS A 65 23.10 -14.86 0.46
CA HIS A 65 23.48 -14.53 -0.92
C HIS A 65 23.22 -13.06 -1.33
N GLY A 66 23.46 -12.10 -0.44
CA GLY A 66 23.26 -10.66 -0.70
C GLY A 66 21.80 -10.19 -0.68
N HIS A 67 20.87 -11.06 -0.31
CA HIS A 67 19.44 -10.76 -0.25
C HIS A 67 18.84 -11.10 1.10
N ARG A 68 17.76 -10.40 1.45
CA ARG A 68 16.81 -10.81 2.48
C ARG A 68 15.64 -11.52 1.82
N HIS A 69 15.59 -12.84 1.98
CA HIS A 69 14.52 -13.69 1.50
C HIS A 69 13.33 -13.59 2.44
N VAL A 70 12.19 -13.19 1.90
CA VAL A 70 10.96 -13.02 2.64
C VAL A 70 9.94 -14.05 2.18
N GLU A 71 9.48 -14.87 3.11
CA GLU A 71 8.32 -15.74 2.91
C GLU A 71 7.28 -15.43 3.99
N SER A 72 6.02 -15.20 3.61
CA SER A 72 4.98 -14.90 4.61
C SER A 72 3.57 -15.26 4.17
N ASN A 73 2.73 -15.63 5.15
CA ASN A 73 1.29 -15.75 5.00
C ASN A 73 0.52 -14.44 5.19
N ALA A 74 1.19 -13.32 5.50
CA ALA A 74 0.60 -11.99 5.75
C ALA A 74 -0.51 -11.94 6.80
N VAL A 75 -0.57 -12.93 7.71
CA VAL A 75 -1.49 -12.90 8.85
C VAL A 75 -0.75 -12.32 10.05
N PRO A 76 -1.23 -11.27 10.73
CA PRO A 76 -0.54 -10.68 11.86
C PRO A 76 -0.50 -11.61 13.08
N GLN A 77 0.44 -11.37 13.99
CA GLN A 77 0.54 -12.00 15.33
C GLN A 77 -0.01 -11.10 16.46
N HIS A 78 -0.88 -10.14 16.15
CA HIS A 78 -1.65 -9.37 17.13
C HIS A 78 -3.15 -9.54 16.89
N PRO A 79 -3.99 -9.21 17.89
CA PRO A 79 -5.40 -9.00 17.67
C PRO A 79 -5.71 -8.03 16.54
N VAL A 80 -6.76 -8.32 15.79
CA VAL A 80 -7.24 -7.57 14.63
C VAL A 80 -8.67 -7.09 14.84
N GLY A 81 -9.11 -6.15 14.02
CA GLY A 81 -10.52 -5.80 13.93
C GLY A 81 -11.40 -6.98 13.48
N ARG A 82 -12.71 -6.85 13.69
CA ARG A 82 -13.66 -7.76 13.03
C ARG A 82 -13.67 -7.48 11.53
N PHE A 83 -13.36 -8.50 10.74
CA PHE A 83 -13.43 -8.48 9.28
C PHE A 83 -14.21 -9.72 8.80
N PRO A 84 -15.23 -9.58 7.94
CA PRO A 84 -15.73 -8.33 7.35
C PRO A 84 -16.44 -7.43 8.37
N ASN A 85 -16.50 -6.13 8.06
CA ASN A 85 -17.25 -5.11 8.78
C ASN A 85 -17.97 -4.16 7.81
N TRP A 86 -18.72 -3.18 8.33
CA TRP A 86 -19.51 -2.26 7.52
C TRP A 86 -18.68 -1.45 6.50
N GLY A 87 -17.46 -1.06 6.85
CA GLY A 87 -16.57 -0.31 5.96
C GLY A 87 -15.69 -1.20 5.08
N ASN A 88 -15.61 -2.50 5.36
CA ASN A 88 -14.78 -3.45 4.65
C ASN A 88 -15.46 -4.82 4.53
N PRO A 89 -15.94 -5.23 3.35
CA PRO A 89 -16.67 -6.47 3.16
C PRO A 89 -15.76 -7.72 3.04
N HIS A 90 -14.45 -7.59 3.21
CA HIS A 90 -13.49 -8.68 3.02
C HIS A 90 -13.08 -9.31 4.36
N ALA A 91 -12.86 -10.63 4.34
CA ALA A 91 -12.32 -11.38 5.46
C ALA A 91 -10.81 -11.61 5.28
N ILE A 92 -10.05 -11.64 6.38
CA ILE A 92 -8.62 -11.95 6.34
C ILE A 92 -8.44 -13.39 5.86
N ALA A 93 -7.50 -13.61 4.94
CA ALA A 93 -7.08 -14.91 4.47
C ALA A 93 -5.56 -14.99 4.36
N GLU A 94 -5.01 -16.18 4.55
CA GLU A 94 -3.58 -16.41 4.34
C GLU A 94 -3.18 -16.10 2.90
N GLN A 95 -2.04 -15.45 2.75
CA GLN A 95 -1.40 -15.15 1.47
C GLN A 95 -0.22 -16.11 1.24
N ARG A 96 0.41 -16.01 0.06
CA ARG A 96 1.66 -16.73 -0.24
C ARG A 96 2.66 -15.74 -0.84
N HIS A 97 3.29 -14.95 0.01
CA HIS A 97 4.32 -14.02 -0.42
C HIS A 97 5.69 -14.70 -0.46
N ARG A 98 6.42 -14.44 -1.53
CA ARG A 98 7.83 -14.81 -1.69
C ARG A 98 8.55 -13.76 -2.52
N PHE A 99 9.49 -13.04 -1.93
CA PHE A 99 10.28 -12.02 -2.61
C PHE A 99 11.63 -11.82 -1.93
N ASN A 100 12.55 -11.17 -2.63
CA ASN A 100 13.90 -10.91 -2.16
C ASN A 100 14.13 -9.41 -2.09
N LEU A 101 14.54 -8.91 -0.92
CA LEU A 101 14.96 -7.52 -0.75
C LEU A 101 16.50 -7.44 -0.84
N PRO A 102 17.08 -6.32 -1.32
CA PRO A 102 18.51 -6.07 -1.18
C PRO A 102 18.92 -6.10 0.29
N LEU A 103 20.01 -6.79 0.62
CA LEU A 103 20.55 -6.79 1.98
C LEU A 103 21.38 -5.52 2.28
N GLU A 104 22.03 -4.99 1.24
CA GLU A 104 22.86 -3.78 1.26
C GLU A 104 22.30 -2.74 0.27
N PRO A 105 21.15 -2.12 0.60
CA PRO A 105 20.52 -1.12 -0.26
C PRO A 105 21.41 0.12 -0.43
N GLN A 106 21.37 0.72 -1.62
CA GLN A 106 22.09 1.96 -1.93
C GLN A 106 21.09 3.06 -2.31
N PRO A 107 21.34 4.32 -1.89
CA PRO A 107 20.56 5.45 -2.38
C PRO A 107 20.67 5.55 -3.91
N ALA A 108 19.54 5.83 -4.57
CA ALA A 108 19.52 6.16 -5.99
C ALA A 108 19.71 7.67 -6.20
N ASP A 109 20.16 8.07 -7.39
CA ASP A 109 20.28 9.49 -7.78
C ASP A 109 18.94 10.25 -7.71
N LYS A 110 17.84 9.51 -7.85
CA LYS A 110 16.48 10.06 -7.82
C LYS A 110 15.58 9.16 -6.98
N VAL A 111 14.76 9.79 -6.15
CA VAL A 111 13.72 9.10 -5.40
C VAL A 111 12.70 8.47 -6.34
N THR A 112 12.20 7.30 -5.98
CA THR A 112 11.11 6.62 -6.69
C THR A 112 9.82 6.82 -5.91
N PRO A 113 8.89 7.68 -6.35
CA PRO A 113 7.66 7.89 -5.61
C PRO A 113 6.79 6.64 -5.68
N LEU A 114 6.11 6.33 -4.57
CA LEU A 114 5.02 5.35 -4.59
C LEU A 114 3.95 5.83 -5.55
N HIS A 115 3.70 7.15 -5.59
CA HIS A 115 2.83 7.78 -6.55
C HIS A 115 3.52 8.33 -7.80
N LEU A 116 3.55 7.55 -8.89
CA LEU A 116 4.06 8.00 -10.19
C LEU A 116 3.10 9.00 -10.85
N ALA A 117 3.34 10.30 -10.64
CA ALA A 117 2.56 11.40 -11.22
C ALA A 117 2.45 11.34 -12.76
N SER A 118 3.41 10.71 -13.44
CA SER A 118 3.45 10.54 -14.90
C SER A 118 2.56 9.39 -15.43
N ARG A 119 1.93 8.60 -14.56
CA ARG A 119 0.95 7.57 -14.92
C ARG A 119 -0.39 7.88 -14.25
N ARG A 120 -1.39 8.33 -15.02
CA ARG A 120 -2.77 8.50 -14.51
C ARG A 120 -3.33 7.13 -14.10
N GLY A 121 -3.38 6.85 -12.80
CA GLY A 121 -3.81 5.55 -12.24
C GLY A 121 -3.23 5.30 -10.84
N PRO A 122 -3.77 4.33 -10.06
CA PRO A 122 -3.23 3.98 -8.75
C PRO A 122 -1.85 3.34 -8.93
N PRO A 123 -0.86 3.83 -8.22
CA PRO A 123 0.38 3.12 -8.05
C PRO A 123 0.37 2.53 -6.63
N ASN A 124 -0.08 1.29 -6.52
CA ASN A 124 -0.09 0.61 -5.24
C ASN A 124 1.11 -0.33 -5.22
N LEU A 125 2.31 0.23 -5.14
CA LEU A 125 3.46 -0.53 -4.65
C LEU A 125 3.33 -0.53 -3.12
N PRO A 126 3.23 -1.70 -2.46
CA PRO A 126 3.42 -1.74 -1.02
C PRO A 126 4.79 -1.11 -0.71
N PHE A 127 4.82 -0.24 0.28
CA PHE A 127 6.05 0.43 0.70
C PHE A 127 7.07 -0.59 1.22
N GLY A 128 6.61 -1.59 1.95
CA GLY A 128 7.50 -2.56 2.57
C GLY A 128 6.74 -3.68 3.23
N VAL A 129 7.50 -4.52 3.92
CA VAL A 129 6.97 -5.62 4.72
C VAL A 129 7.40 -5.44 6.17
N ALA A 130 6.45 -5.57 7.08
CA ALA A 130 6.72 -5.55 8.51
C ALA A 130 7.43 -6.83 8.96
N VAL A 131 8.06 -6.81 10.13
CA VAL A 131 8.75 -7.99 10.71
C VAL A 131 7.80 -9.17 11.00
N ASN A 132 6.48 -8.94 11.03
CA ASN A 132 5.47 -9.99 11.10
C ASN A 132 4.96 -10.45 9.73
N GLY A 133 5.52 -9.95 8.62
CA GLY A 133 5.15 -10.35 7.26
C GLY A 133 3.92 -9.66 6.69
N VAL A 134 3.29 -8.74 7.42
CA VAL A 134 2.19 -7.90 6.93
C VAL A 134 2.75 -6.73 6.12
N MET A 135 2.11 -6.39 5.01
CA MET A 135 2.56 -5.30 4.14
C MET A 135 2.23 -3.92 4.73
N PHE A 136 3.14 -2.97 4.52
CA PHE A 136 2.85 -1.54 4.59
C PHE A 136 2.37 -1.10 3.21
N ASP A 137 1.07 -0.80 3.05
CA ASP A 137 0.48 -0.40 1.77
C ASP A 137 -0.28 0.91 1.98
N PRO A 138 0.38 2.07 1.83
CA PRO A 138 -0.19 3.32 2.31
C PRO A 138 -1.15 3.96 1.31
N GLY A 139 -1.11 3.54 0.04
CA GLY A 139 -1.96 4.05 -1.03
C GLY A 139 -3.36 3.45 -0.99
N THR A 140 -4.31 4.11 -1.64
CA THR A 140 -5.67 3.57 -1.84
C THR A 140 -5.96 3.40 -3.32
N ALA A 141 -6.86 2.48 -3.67
CA ALA A 141 -7.44 2.41 -5.00
C ALA A 141 -8.60 3.42 -5.20
N GLU A 142 -8.84 4.30 -4.22
CA GLU A 142 -10.00 5.17 -4.14
C GLU A 142 -9.70 6.55 -4.70
N PHE A 143 -10.49 6.95 -5.71
CA PHE A 143 -10.35 8.26 -6.35
C PHE A 143 -11.67 9.01 -6.27
N TRP A 144 -11.60 10.33 -6.23
CA TRP A 144 -12.79 11.18 -6.30
C TRP A 144 -13.61 10.84 -7.56
N ARG A 145 -14.89 10.57 -7.37
CA ARG A 145 -15.85 10.07 -8.38
C ARG A 145 -15.43 8.77 -9.08
N GLY A 146 -14.47 8.04 -8.52
CA GLY A 146 -13.88 6.85 -9.13
C GLY A 146 -13.00 7.16 -10.35
N ASP A 147 -12.73 8.44 -10.64
CA ASP A 147 -12.02 8.87 -11.84
C ASP A 147 -10.53 9.08 -11.54
N ARG A 148 -9.75 8.08 -11.95
CA ARG A 148 -8.29 8.08 -11.82
C ARG A 148 -7.60 9.15 -12.68
N THR A 149 -8.28 9.65 -13.71
CA THR A 149 -7.71 10.64 -14.63
C THR A 149 -7.64 12.03 -14.02
N LEU A 150 -8.48 12.30 -13.01
CA LEU A 150 -8.50 13.55 -12.25
C LEU A 150 -7.38 13.61 -11.19
N GLY A 151 -6.82 12.47 -10.81
CA GLY A 151 -5.66 12.40 -9.91
C GLY A 151 -5.93 12.65 -8.43
N TRP A 152 -7.18 12.88 -8.01
CA TRP A 152 -7.55 13.07 -6.59
C TRP A 152 -7.74 11.73 -5.88
N ASN A 153 -6.70 11.25 -5.22
CA ASN A 153 -6.64 9.97 -4.50
C ASN A 153 -6.92 10.18 -3.02
N TYR A 154 -7.88 9.44 -2.46
CA TYR A 154 -8.21 9.56 -1.04
C TYR A 154 -7.05 9.06 -0.17
N GLU A 155 -6.72 9.84 0.85
CA GLU A 155 -5.82 9.41 1.91
C GLU A 155 -6.53 8.35 2.77
N ALA A 156 -5.88 7.19 2.94
CA ALA A 156 -6.47 6.05 3.65
C ALA A 156 -6.90 6.42 5.07
N LEU A 157 -6.11 7.28 5.72
CA LEU A 157 -6.35 7.73 7.08
C LEU A 157 -7.06 9.10 7.16
N GLY A 158 -7.45 9.69 6.03
CA GLY A 158 -8.17 10.97 5.97
C GLY A 158 -9.66 10.86 6.29
N GLY A 159 -10.21 9.65 6.37
CA GLY A 159 -11.58 9.37 6.81
C GLY A 159 -12.71 9.78 5.85
N ALA A 160 -12.39 10.42 4.72
CA ALA A 160 -13.36 10.82 3.70
C ALA A 160 -13.95 9.60 2.96
N ALA A 161 -13.13 8.58 2.67
CA ALA A 161 -13.57 7.31 2.13
C ALA A 161 -13.65 6.23 3.23
N PRO A 162 -14.78 5.53 3.41
CA PRO A 162 -14.89 4.50 4.44
C PRO A 162 -14.14 3.23 4.02
N LEU A 163 -12.98 2.99 4.65
CA LEU A 163 -12.14 1.81 4.41
C LEU A 163 -12.33 0.69 5.44
N GLY A 164 -13.02 0.96 6.55
CA GLY A 164 -13.26 -0.02 7.62
C GLY A 164 -11.99 -0.43 8.36
N VAL A 165 -11.07 0.52 8.57
CA VAL A 165 -9.79 0.30 9.27
C VAL A 165 -9.99 -0.04 10.74
N ASP A 166 -9.13 -0.90 11.28
CA ASP A 166 -9.10 -1.26 12.69
C ASP A 166 -8.13 -0.39 13.53
N GLU A 167 -8.02 -0.64 14.83
CA GLU A 167 -7.09 0.06 15.73
C GLU A 167 -5.59 -0.18 15.45
N ASN A 168 -5.27 -1.10 14.53
CA ASN A 168 -3.92 -1.24 13.99
C ASN A 168 -3.72 -0.40 12.71
N PHE A 169 -4.69 0.45 12.38
CA PHE A 169 -4.73 1.25 11.16
C PHE A 169 -4.57 0.39 9.90
N ALA A 170 -5.18 -0.80 9.93
CA ALA A 170 -5.14 -1.77 8.85
C ALA A 170 -6.53 -2.16 8.41
N HIS A 171 -6.61 -2.65 7.19
CA HIS A 171 -7.83 -3.27 6.67
C HIS A 171 -7.49 -4.39 5.68
N VAL A 172 -8.53 -4.98 5.08
CA VAL A 172 -8.41 -6.16 4.23
C VAL A 172 -8.74 -5.80 2.78
N GLN A 173 -7.82 -6.03 1.85
CA GLN A 173 -8.11 -5.85 0.43
C GLN A 173 -8.88 -7.05 -0.15
N PRO A 174 -9.49 -6.93 -1.35
CA PRO A 174 -9.98 -8.09 -2.09
C PRO A 174 -8.91 -9.20 -2.17
N GLY A 175 -9.28 -10.45 -1.90
CA GLY A 175 -8.33 -11.57 -1.81
C GLY A 175 -7.81 -11.85 -0.39
N GLY A 176 -8.19 -11.04 0.59
CA GLY A 176 -8.02 -11.34 2.02
C GLY A 176 -6.71 -10.89 2.65
N GLN A 177 -5.86 -10.16 1.92
CA GLN A 177 -4.63 -9.61 2.49
C GLN A 177 -4.95 -8.47 3.47
N TYR A 178 -4.63 -8.70 4.74
CA TYR A 178 -4.55 -7.67 5.76
C TYR A 178 -3.29 -6.84 5.57
N HIS A 179 -3.37 -5.51 5.67
CA HIS A 179 -2.22 -4.62 5.45
C HIS A 179 -2.38 -3.29 6.20
N TYR A 180 -1.25 -2.66 6.54
CA TYR A 180 -1.20 -1.42 7.31
C TYR A 180 -1.23 -0.18 6.40
N HIS A 181 -2.08 0.79 6.76
CA HIS A 181 -2.04 2.16 6.27
C HIS A 181 -1.42 3.14 7.26
N GLY A 182 -1.33 2.76 8.53
CA GLY A 182 -0.81 3.61 9.60
C GLY A 182 0.13 2.89 10.57
N LEU A 183 0.26 3.44 11.77
CA LEU A 183 1.08 2.87 12.84
C LEU A 183 0.46 1.55 13.30
N PRO A 184 1.15 0.40 13.15
CA PRO A 184 0.56 -0.88 13.49
C PRO A 184 0.57 -1.08 15.02
N THR A 185 -0.38 -0.47 15.73
CA THR A 185 -0.42 -0.39 17.21
C THR A 185 -0.14 -1.72 17.89
N GLY A 186 -0.76 -2.81 17.44
CA GLY A 186 -0.54 -4.15 17.97
C GLY A 186 0.87 -4.67 17.74
N LEU A 187 1.48 -4.41 16.58
CA LEU A 187 2.91 -4.69 16.30
C LEU A 187 3.83 -3.85 17.18
N LEU A 188 3.61 -2.55 17.27
CA LEU A 188 4.43 -1.65 18.08
C LEU A 188 4.41 -2.05 19.55
N LYS A 189 3.24 -2.44 20.08
CA LYS A 189 3.11 -2.97 21.45
C LYS A 189 3.94 -4.24 21.65
N ARG A 190 3.88 -5.20 20.72
CA ARG A 190 4.68 -6.45 20.81
C ARG A 190 6.18 -6.20 20.74
N LEU A 191 6.61 -5.24 19.92
CA LEU A 191 8.02 -4.86 19.81
C LEU A 191 8.49 -3.97 20.98
N GLY A 192 7.61 -3.66 21.94
CA GLY A 192 7.93 -2.85 23.10
C GLY A 192 8.33 -1.42 22.71
N GLN A 193 7.67 -0.83 21.71
CA GLN A 193 7.83 0.58 21.37
C GLN A 193 7.60 1.46 22.61
N SER A 194 8.48 2.42 22.82
CA SER A 194 8.39 3.39 23.91
C SER A 194 9.05 4.71 23.49
N PRO A 195 8.57 5.86 23.97
CA PRO A 195 9.18 7.16 23.69
C PRO A 195 10.53 7.37 24.41
N GLN A 196 10.95 6.44 25.28
CA GLN A 196 12.20 6.55 26.06
C GLN A 196 13.41 5.91 25.38
N LYS A 197 13.23 5.26 24.23
CA LYS A 197 14.31 4.57 23.49
C LYS A 197 14.10 4.71 21.99
N HIS A 198 15.17 4.47 21.22
CA HIS A 198 15.07 4.36 19.77
C HIS A 198 13.99 3.33 19.40
N SER A 199 13.18 3.66 18.40
CA SER A 199 12.15 2.75 17.90
C SER A 199 12.76 1.40 17.48
N PRO A 200 12.06 0.28 17.67
CA PRO A 200 12.49 -1.00 17.16
C PRO A 200 12.39 -1.01 15.64
N LEU A 201 13.20 -1.83 14.99
CA LEU A 201 13.01 -2.17 13.58
C LEU A 201 11.62 -2.81 13.40
N VAL A 202 10.74 -2.16 12.63
CA VAL A 202 9.38 -2.64 12.39
C VAL A 202 9.23 -3.34 11.04
N GLY A 203 10.17 -3.19 10.13
CA GLY A 203 10.14 -3.84 8.83
C GLY A 203 11.26 -3.42 7.89
N TRP A 204 11.09 -3.79 6.62
CA TRP A 204 12.02 -3.49 5.54
C TRP A 204 11.26 -2.95 4.34
N ALA A 205 11.75 -1.84 3.78
CA ALA A 205 11.17 -1.24 2.59
C ALA A 205 11.46 -2.09 1.35
N ALA A 206 10.69 -1.88 0.28
CA ALA A 206 10.84 -2.62 -0.97
C ALA A 206 12.22 -2.39 -1.64
N ASP A 207 12.92 -1.31 -1.31
CA ASP A 207 14.29 -1.04 -1.75
C ASP A 207 15.36 -1.63 -0.82
N GLY A 208 14.97 -2.24 0.31
CA GLY A 208 15.84 -2.97 1.23
C GLY A 208 16.23 -2.22 2.50
N PHE A 209 16.00 -0.90 2.57
CA PHE A 209 16.34 -0.11 3.76
C PHE A 209 15.44 -0.45 4.97
N PRO A 210 15.95 -0.30 6.20
CA PRO A 210 15.17 -0.56 7.41
C PRO A 210 14.05 0.47 7.59
N ILE A 211 12.95 0.00 8.20
CA ILE A 211 11.83 0.83 8.62
C ILE A 211 11.75 0.77 10.14
N TYR A 212 11.76 1.93 10.79
CA TYR A 212 11.54 2.10 12.22
C TYR A 212 10.19 2.77 12.49
N ALA A 213 9.70 2.71 13.71
CA ALA A 213 8.58 3.55 14.14
C ALA A 213 9.06 4.98 14.44
N GLN A 214 8.39 5.71 15.32
CA GLN A 214 8.39 7.17 15.32
C GLN A 214 9.54 7.83 16.07
N TYR A 215 10.35 7.07 16.80
CA TYR A 215 11.34 7.62 17.72
C TYR A 215 12.75 7.29 17.26
N GLY A 216 13.62 8.29 17.32
CA GLY A 216 15.04 8.13 17.01
C GLY A 216 15.90 9.07 17.83
N TYR A 217 17.21 8.99 17.60
CA TYR A 217 18.20 9.86 18.23
C TYR A 217 18.00 11.32 17.78
N GLY A 218 18.10 12.27 18.71
CA GLY A 218 17.95 13.70 18.44
C GLY A 218 19.04 14.18 17.50
N ASP A 219 20.29 13.79 17.80
CA ASP A 219 21.37 13.85 16.84
C ASP A 219 21.42 12.50 16.08
N PRO A 220 21.19 12.47 14.76
CA PRO A 220 21.18 11.23 13.99
C PRO A 220 22.53 10.52 13.96
N GLU A 221 23.64 11.15 14.34
CA GLU A 221 24.98 10.56 14.34
C GLU A 221 25.45 10.10 15.73
N ASP A 222 24.70 10.42 16.79
CA ASP A 222 25.07 10.14 18.18
C ASP A 222 24.02 9.25 18.88
N PRO A 223 24.36 7.98 19.17
CA PRO A 223 23.45 7.06 19.85
C PRO A 223 23.26 7.36 21.34
N ASP A 224 24.07 8.24 21.93
CA ASP A 224 23.94 8.72 23.31
C ASP A 224 23.09 10.00 23.41
N SER A 225 22.69 10.56 22.26
CA SER A 225 21.82 11.73 22.22
C SER A 225 20.40 11.42 22.73
N THR A 226 19.65 12.48 23.04
CA THR A 226 18.27 12.34 23.52
C THR A 226 17.37 11.63 22.52
N ILE A 227 16.34 10.94 22.98
CA ILE A 227 15.33 10.33 22.09
C ILE A 227 14.25 11.37 21.80
N ILE A 228 13.95 11.58 20.52
CA ILE A 228 12.89 12.46 20.06
C ILE A 228 11.88 11.68 19.21
N GLU A 229 10.64 12.17 19.18
CA GLU A 229 9.69 11.78 18.14
C GLU A 229 10.06 12.51 16.85
N LEU A 230 10.40 11.76 15.81
CA LEU A 230 10.80 12.29 14.51
C LEU A 230 9.59 12.78 13.73
N ARG A 231 9.70 13.98 13.18
CA ARG A 231 8.62 14.67 12.50
C ARG A 231 8.80 14.63 10.98
N SER A 232 7.70 14.36 10.30
CA SER A 232 7.59 14.52 8.86
C SER A 232 7.79 15.99 8.44
N SER A 233 8.49 16.19 7.33
CA SER A 233 8.65 17.50 6.69
C SER A 233 7.47 17.88 5.78
N TYR A 234 6.40 17.10 5.75
CA TYR A 234 5.18 17.43 5.03
C TYR A 234 4.21 18.25 5.87
N ARG A 235 3.35 19.00 5.19
CA ARG A 235 2.22 19.72 5.80
C ARG A 235 1.03 19.75 4.86
N LEU A 236 -0.15 20.06 5.41
CA LEU A 236 -1.28 20.48 4.57
C LEU A 236 -0.93 21.79 3.85
N LYS A 237 -1.29 21.86 2.58
CA LYS A 237 -1.25 23.12 1.83
C LYS A 237 -2.23 24.12 2.45
N PRO A 238 -1.92 25.43 2.44
CA PRO A 238 -2.88 26.44 2.86
C PRO A 238 -3.98 26.63 1.80
N GLY A 239 -5.15 27.12 2.22
CA GLY A 239 -6.22 27.55 1.32
C GLY A 239 -7.20 26.45 0.90
N VAL A 240 -7.77 26.62 -0.29
CA VAL A 240 -8.84 25.76 -0.84
C VAL A 240 -8.41 25.09 -2.14
N ARG A 241 -8.96 23.90 -2.38
CA ARG A 241 -8.79 23.17 -3.63
C ARG A 241 -9.45 23.93 -4.78
N PRO A 242 -9.04 23.67 -6.05
CA PRO A 242 -9.59 24.37 -7.21
C PRO A 242 -11.11 24.26 -7.36
N GLY A 243 -11.72 23.15 -6.92
CA GLY A 243 -13.14 22.86 -7.14
C GLY A 243 -13.51 22.71 -8.62
N GLY A 244 -14.81 22.58 -8.88
CA GLY A 244 -15.36 22.47 -10.23
C GLY A 244 -15.42 21.04 -10.77
N ASP A 245 -15.46 20.92 -12.09
CA ASP A 245 -15.71 19.64 -12.76
C ASP A 245 -14.50 18.68 -12.75
N ASP A 246 -13.30 19.15 -12.45
CA ASP A 246 -12.07 18.32 -12.48
C ASP A 246 -11.38 18.21 -11.10
N ALA A 247 -11.93 18.84 -10.06
CA ALA A 247 -11.36 18.81 -8.71
C ALA A 247 -12.44 18.86 -7.61
N PRO A 248 -12.23 18.15 -6.49
CA PRO A 248 -13.06 18.30 -5.30
C PRO A 248 -12.94 19.73 -4.76
N ASP A 249 -14.03 20.21 -4.17
CA ASP A 249 -14.09 21.48 -3.47
C ASP A 249 -13.53 21.39 -2.04
N GLY A 250 -13.60 22.49 -1.29
CA GLY A 250 -13.22 22.54 0.12
C GLY A 250 -11.76 22.90 0.38
N ALA A 251 -11.39 22.95 1.66
CA ALA A 251 -10.02 23.22 2.10
C ALA A 251 -9.09 22.03 1.82
N TYR A 252 -7.78 22.28 1.74
CA TYR A 252 -6.79 21.22 1.84
C TYR A 252 -6.75 20.70 3.29
N ASP A 253 -7.56 19.68 3.58
CA ASP A 253 -7.81 19.18 4.94
C ASP A 253 -7.31 17.75 5.20
N GLY A 254 -6.69 17.13 4.20
CA GLY A 254 -6.12 15.79 4.29
C GLY A 254 -7.06 14.68 3.85
N ALA A 255 -8.21 15.01 3.25
CA ALA A 255 -9.07 14.02 2.60
C ALA A 255 -8.35 13.31 1.44
N PHE A 256 -7.46 14.03 0.75
CA PHE A 256 -6.71 13.53 -0.39
C PHE A 256 -5.21 13.60 -0.14
N VAL A 257 -4.47 12.66 -0.72
CA VAL A 257 -2.99 12.67 -0.73
C VAL A 257 -2.46 13.99 -1.30
N GLN A 258 -3.16 14.53 -2.31
CA GLN A 258 -2.83 15.78 -2.99
C GLN A 258 -3.01 17.02 -2.11
N ASP A 259 -3.52 16.89 -0.89
CA ASP A 259 -3.66 18.03 0.04
C ASP A 259 -2.34 18.40 0.70
N TYR A 260 -1.36 17.50 0.68
CA TYR A 260 -0.09 17.69 1.35
C TYR A 260 0.99 18.20 0.40
N GLU A 261 1.95 18.94 0.96
CA GLU A 261 3.17 19.37 0.27
C GLU A 261 4.39 19.09 1.15
N TYR A 262 5.51 18.76 0.51
CA TYR A 262 6.81 18.63 1.17
C TYR A 262 7.42 20.02 1.39
N VAL A 263 7.95 20.27 2.59
CA VAL A 263 8.67 21.50 2.93
C VAL A 263 10.01 21.12 3.54
N ALA A 264 11.08 21.27 2.76
CA ALA A 264 12.43 20.93 3.21
C ALA A 264 12.80 21.60 4.54
N GLY A 265 13.30 20.81 5.49
CA GLY A 265 13.71 21.28 6.81
C GLY A 265 12.57 21.66 7.76
N ARG A 266 11.30 21.37 7.43
CA ARG A 266 10.18 21.59 8.36
C ARG A 266 10.22 20.64 9.55
N GLY A 267 10.53 19.37 9.29
CA GLY A 267 10.68 18.32 10.29
C GLY A 267 12.08 17.73 10.24
N ASP A 268 12.23 16.54 10.79
CA ASP A 268 13.50 15.83 10.94
C ASP A 268 13.81 14.90 9.76
N LEU A 269 12.81 14.66 8.91
CA LEU A 269 12.84 13.66 7.84
C LEU A 269 12.82 14.30 6.44
N ASP A 270 13.42 13.61 5.47
CA ASP A 270 13.50 14.02 4.08
C ASP A 270 12.18 13.79 3.31
N GLU A 271 12.17 14.02 1.99
CA GLU A 271 11.00 13.83 1.12
C GLU A 271 10.51 12.38 1.05
N CYS A 272 11.37 11.43 1.42
CA CYS A 272 11.08 10.02 1.52
C CYS A 272 10.66 9.61 2.94
N ASN A 273 10.47 10.56 3.86
CA ASN A 273 10.17 10.33 5.27
C ASN A 273 11.24 9.44 5.95
N GLY A 274 12.50 9.64 5.56
CA GLY A 274 13.65 8.98 6.16
C GLY A 274 14.80 9.95 6.42
N ARG A 275 15.89 9.42 6.95
CA ARG A 275 17.17 10.14 7.13
C ARG A 275 18.32 9.15 7.26
N HIS A 276 19.54 9.62 7.06
CA HIS A 276 20.71 8.87 7.49
C HIS A 276 20.86 8.99 9.01
N ALA A 277 21.01 7.87 9.71
CA ALA A 277 21.20 7.86 11.15
C ALA A 277 21.90 6.58 11.62
N VAL A 278 22.58 6.65 12.76
CA VAL A 278 22.94 5.47 13.55
C VAL A 278 21.68 4.87 14.16
N THR A 279 21.62 3.55 14.25
CA THR A 279 20.52 2.82 14.89
C THR A 279 21.07 1.63 15.69
N PRO A 280 20.29 1.01 16.59
CA PRO A 280 20.75 -0.16 17.33
C PRO A 280 21.25 -1.31 16.44
N GLU A 281 20.61 -1.53 15.29
CA GLU A 281 21.00 -2.56 14.32
C GLU A 281 22.11 -2.12 13.36
N PHE A 282 22.26 -0.81 13.14
CA PHE A 282 23.23 -0.21 12.23
C PHE A 282 24.06 0.88 12.94
N PRO A 283 25.00 0.49 13.83
CA PRO A 283 25.75 1.44 14.65
C PRO A 283 26.74 2.29 13.84
N GLN A 284 27.07 1.88 12.61
CA GLN A 284 27.89 2.67 11.68
C GLN A 284 27.07 3.63 10.81
N GLY A 285 25.77 3.72 11.04
CA GLY A 285 24.87 4.51 10.23
C GLY A 285 24.26 3.74 9.06
N THR A 286 23.04 4.11 8.72
CA THR A 286 22.35 3.70 7.49
C THR A 286 21.32 4.75 7.14
N TYR A 287 20.86 4.77 5.89
CA TYR A 287 19.62 5.45 5.58
C TYR A 287 18.45 4.61 6.10
N ALA A 288 17.56 5.21 6.87
CA ALA A 288 16.43 4.54 7.47
C ALA A 288 15.14 5.33 7.24
N TYR A 289 14.05 4.60 7.05
CA TYR A 289 12.71 5.16 7.01
C TYR A 289 12.07 5.14 8.38
N PHE A 290 11.21 6.11 8.64
CA PHE A 290 10.48 6.21 9.90
C PHE A 290 8.97 6.30 9.62
N LEU A 291 8.19 5.52 10.37
CA LEU A 291 6.76 5.78 10.48
C LEU A 291 6.55 7.00 11.38
N THR A 292 5.55 7.84 11.12
CA THR A 292 5.33 9.09 11.88
C THR A 292 3.91 9.20 12.43
N SER A 293 3.71 10.04 13.46
CA SER A 293 2.35 10.38 13.95
C SER A 293 1.61 11.30 12.98
N GLU A 294 2.34 12.14 12.26
CA GLU A 294 1.83 13.06 11.25
C GLU A 294 1.95 12.46 9.85
N TRP A 295 1.23 13.03 8.88
CA TRP A 295 1.32 12.58 7.49
C TRP A 295 2.71 12.88 6.88
N PRO A 296 3.28 11.96 6.07
CA PRO A 296 2.75 10.64 5.78
C PRO A 296 3.12 9.64 6.88
N VAL A 297 2.13 8.94 7.45
CA VAL A 297 2.38 7.94 8.52
C VAL A 297 3.29 6.82 8.06
N ILE A 298 3.09 6.34 6.82
CA ILE A 298 3.98 5.43 6.12
C ILE A 298 4.57 6.21 4.94
N PRO A 299 5.89 6.11 4.68
CA PRO A 299 6.56 6.81 3.58
C PRO A 299 5.88 6.68 2.21
N ARG A 300 6.05 7.72 1.37
CA ARG A 300 5.43 7.83 0.03
C ARG A 300 6.44 7.80 -1.13
N ALA A 301 7.70 7.56 -0.84
CA ALA A 301 8.75 7.41 -1.84
C ALA A 301 9.88 6.51 -1.33
N PHE A 302 10.62 5.94 -2.28
CA PHE A 302 11.82 5.16 -2.04
C PHE A 302 13.06 6.00 -2.34
N ARG A 303 14.02 6.00 -1.41
CA ARG A 303 15.38 6.50 -1.54
C ARG A 303 16.24 5.60 -2.42
N GLY A 304 16.04 4.29 -2.39
CA GLY A 304 16.74 3.32 -3.23
C GLY A 304 15.88 2.85 -4.42
N ALA A 305 16.36 1.80 -5.09
CA ALA A 305 15.63 1.13 -6.16
C ALA A 305 14.73 0.02 -5.59
N PRO A 306 13.39 0.16 -5.63
CA PRO A 306 12.49 -0.83 -5.05
C PRO A 306 12.34 -2.08 -5.91
N VAL A 307 12.21 -3.25 -5.26
CA VAL A 307 11.71 -4.47 -5.91
C VAL A 307 10.17 -4.49 -5.92
N ARG A 308 9.59 -5.44 -6.66
CA ARG A 308 8.14 -5.68 -6.60
C ARG A 308 7.81 -6.66 -5.49
N LEU A 309 6.89 -6.27 -4.61
CA LEU A 309 6.40 -7.10 -3.50
C LEU A 309 5.14 -7.92 -3.86
N ARG A 310 4.51 -7.59 -5.00
CA ARG A 310 3.35 -8.28 -5.59
C ARG A 310 3.33 -8.11 -7.11
#